data_AF-A0A957BQW1-F1
#
_entry.id   AF-A0A957BQW1-F1
#
_cell.length_a   1.000
_cell.length_b   1.000
_cell.length_c   1.000
_cell.angle_alpha   90.00
_cell.angle_beta   90.00
_cell.angle_gamma   90.00
#
_symmetry.space_group_name_H-M   'P 1'
#
loop_
_entity.id
_entity.type
_entity.pdbx_description
1 polymer ?
#
loop_
_entity_poly.entity_id
_entity_poly.type
_entity_poly.pdbx_seq_one_letter_code
_entity_poly.pdbx_strand_id
1 'polypeptide(L)'
;IYALEQMMLQSGWGQIPVLGSNQRLIGIVTRTDLIKHWAQTHPQHVEATPRIDVSQIQQVLGENASQLIFAVGELAQTRGQEVYMVGGCVRDLLLRRRNLDIDFVVEGDAIRFAEAMSATYGGDTSSFRPFGTAKWFPDETTHTRLGLKHNDTPEHIDFASARNEFYEHPTALPTVYSGSIKLDLQRRDFTINALAVQISPGFGRILDYYGGLRDLEAKHLRVLHSLSFIDDPTRILRAVRFEQRLKFEIEARTEALIPPALAMLGRITGERVRNELALLLNEQLPEDGFLSLARRGALKAIHPALRFDENTADLFRRARAIDVPEGCAIVIPDIYWHLLALSMTPEEADSMCERLRIPRTMQTSVPQTARLNDELRRLIDSIAAPSVITRTLETYAVDALLAQFIRAEPESPERIMIAGFLSSWRHVKPTIDGHRLIELGLKPGPCFREILDRLCAARLDGEIRDEESEWSLLQTWLKSGICDDDVR
;
A
#
# COMPACT_ATOMS: atom_id res chain seq x y z
N ILE A 1 -20.86 45.89 -23.45
CA ILE A 1 -20.07 44.65 -23.25
C ILE A 1 -20.48 43.96 -21.95
N TYR A 2 -20.37 44.60 -20.79
CA TYR A 2 -20.90 44.06 -19.53
C TYR A 2 -22.37 43.57 -19.59
N ALA A 3 -23.25 44.35 -20.24
CA ALA A 3 -24.64 43.93 -20.47
C ALA A 3 -24.78 42.67 -21.35
N LEU A 4 -23.87 42.48 -22.34
CA LEU A 4 -23.81 41.26 -23.18
C LEU A 4 -23.30 40.06 -22.38
N GLU A 5 -22.31 40.26 -21.51
CA GLU A 5 -21.75 39.23 -20.62
C GLU A 5 -22.81 38.72 -19.65
N GLN A 6 -23.51 39.61 -18.95
CA GLN A 6 -24.60 39.26 -18.03
C GLN A 6 -25.73 38.55 -18.77
N MET A 7 -26.08 39.02 -19.98
CA MET A 7 -27.13 38.39 -20.78
C MET A 7 -26.75 36.98 -21.23
N MET A 8 -25.50 36.73 -21.64
CA MET A 8 -25.03 35.38 -21.97
C MET A 8 -24.98 34.44 -20.75
N LEU A 9 -24.60 34.97 -19.59
CA LEU A 9 -24.53 34.21 -18.33
C LEU A 9 -25.92 33.81 -17.83
N GLN A 10 -26.88 34.73 -17.87
CA GLN A 10 -28.24 34.50 -17.39
C GLN A 10 -29.09 33.66 -18.36
N SER A 11 -28.91 33.85 -19.67
CA SER A 11 -29.68 33.11 -20.69
C SER A 11 -29.07 31.76 -21.07
N GLY A 12 -27.76 31.56 -20.82
CA GLY A 12 -27.03 30.39 -21.29
C GLY A 12 -26.77 30.36 -22.80
N TRP A 13 -27.14 31.41 -23.54
CA TRP A 13 -26.97 31.46 -25.00
C TRP A 13 -25.52 31.75 -25.40
N GLY A 14 -25.02 31.01 -26.40
CA GLY A 14 -23.64 31.15 -26.90
C GLY A 14 -23.45 32.25 -27.94
N GLN A 15 -24.55 32.81 -28.45
CA GLN A 15 -24.60 33.81 -29.51
C GLN A 15 -25.74 34.77 -29.23
N ILE A 16 -25.47 36.07 -29.23
CA ILE A 16 -26.48 37.12 -29.02
C ILE A 16 -26.58 37.98 -30.29
N PRO A 17 -27.76 38.05 -30.93
CA PRO A 17 -28.00 38.96 -32.04
C PRO A 17 -28.04 40.41 -31.54
N VAL A 18 -27.36 41.31 -32.26
CA VAL A 18 -27.33 42.74 -31.97
C VAL A 18 -28.19 43.47 -32.99
N LEU A 19 -29.18 44.21 -32.50
CA LEU A 19 -30.07 45.02 -33.32
C LEU A 19 -29.58 46.47 -33.35
N GLY A 20 -29.65 47.09 -34.53
CA GLY A 20 -29.44 48.53 -34.70
C GLY A 20 -30.64 49.34 -34.21
N SER A 21 -30.50 50.66 -34.19
CA SER A 21 -31.55 51.62 -33.76
C SER A 21 -32.85 51.52 -34.58
N ASN A 22 -32.78 50.94 -35.78
CA ASN A 22 -33.93 50.67 -36.66
C ASN A 22 -34.51 49.25 -36.48
N GLN A 23 -34.19 48.56 -35.39
CA GLN A 23 -34.62 47.17 -35.09
C GLN A 23 -34.16 46.14 -36.14
N ARG A 24 -33.22 46.48 -37.03
CA ARG A 24 -32.62 45.51 -37.97
C ARG A 24 -31.41 44.85 -37.34
N LEU A 25 -31.24 43.56 -37.61
CA LEU A 25 -30.06 42.81 -37.21
C LEU A 25 -28.82 43.41 -37.87
N ILE A 26 -27.87 43.87 -37.06
CA ILE A 26 -26.59 44.44 -37.53
C ILE A 26 -25.41 43.49 -37.31
N GLY A 27 -25.58 42.45 -36.48
CA GLY A 27 -24.55 41.43 -36.28
C GLY A 27 -24.90 40.44 -35.17
N ILE A 28 -23.97 39.53 -34.89
CA ILE A 28 -24.07 38.55 -33.79
C ILE A 28 -22.76 38.63 -33.01
N VAL A 29 -22.86 38.69 -31.68
CA VAL A 29 -21.71 38.57 -30.78
C VAL A 29 -21.67 37.15 -30.22
N THR A 30 -20.56 36.47 -30.39
CA THR A 30 -20.36 35.10 -29.89
C THR A 30 -19.56 35.09 -28.58
N ARG A 31 -19.62 33.97 -27.83
CA ARG A 31 -18.74 33.77 -26.66
C ARG A 31 -17.25 33.92 -27.01
N THR A 32 -16.86 33.48 -28.19
CA THR A 32 -15.47 33.57 -28.67
C THR A 32 -15.05 35.03 -28.84
N ASP A 33 -15.94 35.91 -29.29
CA ASP A 33 -15.64 37.34 -29.46
C ASP A 33 -15.50 38.04 -28.11
N LEU A 34 -16.33 37.68 -27.13
CA LEU A 34 -16.18 38.14 -25.75
C LEU A 34 -14.86 37.66 -25.12
N ILE A 35 -14.48 36.39 -25.29
CA ILE A 35 -13.21 35.85 -24.80
C ILE A 35 -12.01 36.57 -25.44
N LYS A 36 -12.04 36.80 -26.75
CA LYS A 36 -10.99 37.57 -27.45
C LYS A 36 -10.88 39.00 -26.93
N HIS A 37 -12.01 39.67 -26.72
CA HIS A 37 -12.04 41.01 -26.15
C HIS A 37 -11.52 41.03 -24.70
N TRP A 38 -11.86 40.03 -23.91
CA TRP A 38 -11.40 39.87 -22.53
C TRP A 38 -9.88 39.68 -22.47
N ALA A 39 -9.34 38.82 -23.33
CA ALA A 39 -7.89 38.59 -23.45
C ALA A 39 -7.11 39.85 -23.91
N GLN A 40 -7.74 40.76 -24.65
CA GLN A 40 -7.14 42.03 -25.11
C GLN A 40 -7.23 43.14 -24.06
N THR A 41 -8.28 43.16 -23.25
CA THR A 41 -8.55 44.23 -22.27
C THR A 41 -8.03 43.91 -20.86
N HIS A 42 -7.80 42.64 -20.56
CA HIS A 42 -7.16 42.16 -19.35
C HIS A 42 -5.90 41.38 -19.75
N PRO A 43 -4.80 42.07 -20.11
CA PRO A 43 -3.54 41.39 -20.39
C PRO A 43 -3.22 40.51 -19.19
N GLN A 44 -2.96 39.23 -19.45
CA GLN A 44 -2.52 38.30 -18.40
C GLN A 44 -1.33 38.96 -17.71
N HIS A 45 -1.45 39.27 -16.42
CA HIS A 45 -0.27 39.39 -15.58
C HIS A 45 0.46 38.06 -15.78
N VAL A 46 1.57 38.09 -16.52
CA VAL A 46 2.48 36.95 -16.59
C VAL A 46 3.10 36.88 -15.22
N GLU A 47 2.41 36.26 -14.27
CA GLU A 47 3.04 35.80 -13.04
C GLU A 47 4.27 35.00 -13.49
N ALA A 48 5.43 35.39 -12.97
CA ALA A 48 6.68 34.71 -13.27
C ALA A 48 6.45 33.22 -13.02
N THR A 49 6.59 32.39 -14.06
CA THR A 49 6.33 30.96 -13.90
C THR A 49 7.28 30.45 -12.82
N PRO A 50 6.77 29.84 -11.73
CA PRO A 50 7.60 29.45 -10.62
C PRO A 50 8.67 28.46 -11.11
N ARG A 51 9.91 28.64 -10.64
CA ARG A 51 11.06 27.81 -11.03
C ARG A 51 11.70 27.19 -9.80
N ILE A 52 12.25 26.00 -9.99
CA ILE A 52 13.12 25.34 -9.04
C ILE A 52 14.56 25.55 -9.49
N ASP A 53 15.38 26.02 -8.56
CA ASP A 53 16.81 26.18 -8.77
C ASP A 53 17.57 24.90 -8.42
N VAL A 54 18.74 24.75 -9.05
CA VAL A 54 19.69 23.66 -8.80
C VAL A 54 20.02 23.48 -7.32
N SER A 55 20.25 24.59 -6.63
CA SER A 55 20.59 24.60 -5.20
C SER A 55 19.48 24.01 -4.34
N GLN A 56 18.21 24.22 -4.71
CA GLN A 56 17.07 23.66 -4.00
C GLN A 56 17.01 22.13 -4.16
N ILE A 57 17.26 21.63 -5.37
CA ILE A 57 17.31 20.17 -5.63
C ILE A 57 18.44 19.54 -4.84
N GLN A 58 19.64 20.12 -4.88
CA GLN A 58 20.78 19.62 -4.13
C GLN A 58 20.56 19.67 -2.62
N GLN A 59 19.93 20.73 -2.10
CA GLN A 59 19.63 20.86 -0.67
C GLN A 59 18.63 19.81 -0.18
N VAL A 60 17.63 19.46 -0.99
CA VAL A 60 16.54 18.57 -0.57
C VAL A 60 16.81 17.10 -0.90
N LEU A 61 17.32 16.82 -2.10
CA LEU A 61 17.55 15.45 -2.59
C LEU A 61 18.98 14.95 -2.36
N GLY A 62 19.92 15.87 -2.15
CA GLY A 62 21.34 15.58 -1.99
C GLY A 62 22.14 15.73 -3.29
N GLU A 63 23.46 15.65 -3.16
CA GLU A 63 24.40 15.90 -4.24
C GLU A 63 24.30 14.86 -5.37
N ASN A 64 24.31 13.56 -5.04
CA ASN A 64 24.27 12.48 -6.02
C ASN A 64 22.98 12.53 -6.86
N ALA A 65 21.82 12.66 -6.21
CA ALA A 65 20.54 12.76 -6.89
C ALA A 65 20.50 13.98 -7.82
N SER A 66 21.01 15.13 -7.36
CA SER A 66 21.10 16.32 -8.18
C SER A 66 21.99 16.12 -9.41
N GLN A 67 23.15 15.48 -9.26
CA GLN A 67 24.06 15.17 -10.38
C GLN A 67 23.40 14.24 -11.41
N LEU A 68 22.68 13.22 -10.97
CA LEU A 68 21.93 12.34 -11.87
C LEU A 68 20.83 13.09 -12.64
N ILE A 69 20.07 13.97 -11.96
CA ILE A 69 19.04 14.81 -12.60
C ILE A 69 19.67 15.73 -13.66
N PHE A 70 20.87 16.26 -13.40
CA PHE A 70 21.61 17.05 -14.40
C PHE A 70 22.06 16.23 -15.59
N ALA A 71 22.63 15.04 -15.36
CA ALA A 71 23.03 14.14 -16.44
C ALA A 71 21.85 13.78 -17.36
N VAL A 72 20.67 13.56 -16.79
CA VAL A 72 19.41 13.38 -17.55
C VAL A 72 19.10 14.60 -18.41
N GLY A 73 19.22 15.82 -17.85
CA GLY A 73 19.01 17.06 -18.59
C GLY A 73 20.01 17.29 -19.71
N GLU A 74 21.29 17.04 -19.48
CA GLU A 74 22.35 17.15 -20.50
C GLU A 74 22.11 16.19 -21.67
N LEU A 75 21.77 14.94 -21.39
CA LEU A 75 21.44 13.97 -22.43
C LEU A 75 20.18 14.38 -23.19
N ALA A 76 19.13 14.80 -22.49
CA ALA A 76 17.88 15.25 -23.09
C ALA A 76 18.09 16.45 -24.02
N GLN A 77 18.90 17.43 -23.60
CA GLN A 77 19.23 18.59 -24.41
C GLN A 77 20.04 18.21 -25.66
N THR A 78 21.04 17.33 -25.51
CA THR A 78 21.86 16.83 -26.63
C THR A 78 21.00 16.12 -27.69
N ARG A 79 19.94 15.44 -27.24
CA ARG A 79 19.03 14.68 -28.11
C ARG A 79 17.83 15.49 -28.58
N GLY A 80 17.68 16.74 -28.13
CA GLY A 80 16.51 17.58 -28.42
C GLY A 80 15.19 17.00 -27.90
N GLN A 81 15.23 16.24 -26.80
CA GLN A 81 14.06 15.59 -26.21
C GLN A 81 13.52 16.43 -25.04
N GLU A 82 12.19 16.46 -24.92
CA GLU A 82 11.54 17.08 -23.77
C GLU A 82 11.42 16.07 -22.63
N VAL A 83 11.94 16.46 -21.47
CA VAL A 83 12.00 15.61 -20.28
C VAL A 83 11.54 16.41 -19.08
N TYR A 84 10.68 15.79 -18.27
CA TYR A 84 10.01 16.40 -17.14
C TYR A 84 10.16 15.50 -15.93
N MET A 85 10.60 16.04 -14.81
CA MET A 85 10.49 15.36 -13.51
C MET A 85 9.05 15.52 -13.02
N VAL A 86 8.42 14.47 -12.51
CA VAL A 86 6.97 14.45 -12.26
C VAL A 86 6.58 13.74 -10.96
N GLY A 87 5.36 13.98 -10.48
CA GLY A 87 4.74 13.13 -9.46
C GLY A 87 5.19 13.40 -8.04
N GLY A 88 5.35 12.31 -7.26
CA GLY A 88 5.62 12.38 -5.84
C GLY A 88 6.93 13.08 -5.51
N CYS A 89 7.97 12.90 -6.34
CA CYS A 89 9.26 13.56 -6.16
C CYS A 89 9.16 15.09 -6.27
N VAL A 90 8.39 15.61 -7.22
CA VAL A 90 8.17 17.07 -7.38
C VAL A 90 7.42 17.63 -6.18
N ARG A 91 6.34 16.96 -5.77
CA ARG A 91 5.57 17.33 -4.57
C ARG A 91 6.46 17.38 -3.32
N ASP A 92 7.23 16.32 -3.10
CA ASP A 92 8.07 16.18 -1.91
C ASP A 92 9.23 17.19 -1.92
N LEU A 93 9.83 17.44 -3.10
CA LEU A 93 10.83 18.50 -3.30
C LEU A 93 10.29 19.89 -2.92
N LEU A 94 9.06 20.22 -3.34
CA LEU A 94 8.40 21.49 -2.99
C LEU A 94 8.06 21.57 -1.50
N LEU A 95 7.73 20.43 -0.87
CA LEU A 95 7.53 20.32 0.58
C LEU A 95 8.84 20.23 1.39
N ARG A 96 10.01 20.33 0.73
CA ARG A 96 11.35 20.15 1.33
C ARG A 96 11.51 18.80 2.06
N ARG A 97 10.88 17.77 1.53
CA ARG A 97 11.00 16.38 1.99
C ARG A 97 11.86 15.62 1.00
N ARG A 98 12.82 14.87 1.54
CA ARG A 98 13.70 14.04 0.73
C ARG A 98 12.92 12.82 0.21
N ASN A 99 12.93 12.63 -1.11
CA ASN A 99 12.36 11.47 -1.78
C ASN A 99 13.27 11.08 -2.97
N LEU A 100 13.83 9.86 -2.93
CA LEU A 100 14.75 9.35 -3.95
C LEU A 100 14.05 8.50 -5.02
N ASP A 101 12.72 8.36 -4.96
CA ASP A 101 11.90 7.77 -6.03
C ASP A 101 11.75 8.83 -7.15
N ILE A 102 12.79 8.97 -7.98
CA ILE A 102 12.85 10.00 -9.03
C ILE A 102 12.20 9.49 -10.31
N ASP A 103 11.08 10.11 -10.67
CA ASP A 103 10.31 9.80 -11.87
C ASP A 103 10.49 10.88 -12.95
N PHE A 104 10.81 10.46 -14.16
CA PHE A 104 10.80 11.30 -15.35
C PHE A 104 9.77 10.86 -16.38
N VAL A 105 9.15 11.84 -17.02
CA VAL A 105 8.34 11.67 -18.22
C VAL A 105 9.09 12.24 -19.41
N VAL A 106 9.22 11.43 -20.46
CA VAL A 106 9.84 11.79 -21.72
C VAL A 106 8.75 11.95 -22.77
N GLU A 107 8.67 13.11 -23.43
CA GLU A 107 7.83 13.25 -24.63
C GLU A 107 8.53 12.54 -25.80
N GLY A 108 8.24 11.25 -25.94
CA GLY A 108 8.89 10.35 -26.89
C GLY A 108 9.08 8.96 -26.32
N ASP A 109 10.07 8.23 -26.84
CA ASP A 109 10.39 6.87 -26.40
C ASP A 109 11.31 6.90 -25.16
N ALA A 110 10.74 6.62 -23.99
CA ALA A 110 11.46 6.59 -22.72
C ALA A 110 12.40 5.38 -22.60
N ILE A 111 12.11 4.27 -23.29
CA ILE A 111 12.96 3.07 -23.28
C ILE A 111 14.26 3.38 -24.00
N ARG A 112 14.17 3.97 -25.21
CA ARG A 112 15.36 4.44 -25.95
C ARG A 112 16.12 5.52 -25.20
N PHE A 113 15.43 6.35 -24.42
CA PHE A 113 16.08 7.36 -23.58
C PHE A 113 16.91 6.69 -22.47
N ALA A 114 16.34 5.71 -21.76
CA ALA A 114 17.05 4.96 -20.73
C ALA A 114 18.25 4.16 -21.29
N GLU A 115 18.09 3.52 -22.45
CA GLU A 115 19.20 2.85 -23.16
C GLU A 115 20.33 3.84 -23.49
N ALA A 116 19.99 5.06 -23.90
CA ALA A 116 20.97 6.11 -24.17
C ALA A 116 21.65 6.63 -22.88
N MET A 117 20.93 6.70 -21.76
CA MET A 117 21.51 7.00 -20.44
C MET A 117 22.57 5.96 -20.08
N SER A 118 22.23 4.68 -20.18
CA SER A 118 23.15 3.57 -19.90
C SER A 118 24.37 3.58 -20.82
N ALA A 119 24.18 3.79 -22.13
CA ALA A 119 25.29 3.89 -23.07
C ALA A 119 26.25 5.05 -22.75
N THR A 120 25.71 6.19 -22.32
CA THR A 120 26.48 7.43 -22.09
C THR A 120 27.17 7.43 -20.73
N TYR A 121 26.47 7.03 -19.68
CA TYR A 121 26.93 7.16 -18.29
C TYR A 121 27.25 5.82 -17.62
N GLY A 122 26.88 4.68 -18.20
CA GLY A 122 27.03 3.36 -17.57
C GLY A 122 25.74 2.90 -16.89
N GLY A 123 25.80 1.75 -16.21
CA GLY A 123 24.65 1.17 -15.52
C GLY A 123 23.76 0.31 -16.41
N ASP A 124 22.82 -0.39 -15.78
CA ASP A 124 21.91 -1.31 -16.44
C ASP A 124 20.52 -0.70 -16.65
N THR A 125 19.74 -1.29 -17.56
CA THR A 125 18.35 -0.89 -17.76
C THR A 125 17.40 -2.07 -17.73
N SER A 126 16.20 -1.85 -17.21
CA SER A 126 15.08 -2.79 -17.27
C SER A 126 13.89 -2.08 -17.88
N SER A 127 13.26 -2.65 -18.91
CA SER A 127 12.15 -2.01 -19.61
C SER A 127 10.89 -2.86 -19.61
N PHE A 128 9.74 -2.19 -19.56
CA PHE A 128 8.43 -2.80 -19.70
C PHE A 128 7.70 -2.16 -20.89
N ARG A 129 7.90 -2.77 -22.06
CA ARG A 129 7.41 -2.26 -23.36
C ARG A 129 5.91 -1.96 -23.42
N PRO A 130 5.00 -2.79 -22.86
CA PRO A 130 3.57 -2.51 -22.95
C PRO A 130 3.13 -1.18 -22.33
N PHE A 131 3.88 -0.65 -21.35
CA PHE A 131 3.58 0.64 -20.72
C PHE A 131 4.53 1.77 -21.12
N GLY A 132 5.51 1.50 -21.98
CA GLY A 132 6.50 2.49 -22.40
C GLY A 132 7.35 3.01 -21.24
N THR A 133 7.70 2.13 -20.31
CA THR A 133 8.46 2.48 -19.09
C THR A 133 9.81 1.78 -19.06
N ALA A 134 10.83 2.45 -18.54
CA ALA A 134 12.15 1.89 -18.30
C ALA A 134 12.72 2.38 -16.97
N LYS A 135 13.47 1.51 -16.31
CA LYS A 135 14.28 1.80 -15.13
C LYS A 135 15.74 1.84 -15.54
N TRP A 136 16.49 2.83 -15.07
CA TRP A 136 17.94 2.89 -15.19
C TRP A 136 18.58 2.72 -13.81
N PHE A 137 19.54 1.81 -13.71
CA PHE A 137 20.24 1.46 -12.47
C PHE A 137 21.69 1.95 -12.56
N PRO A 138 22.04 3.07 -11.91
CA PRO A 138 23.42 3.56 -11.83
C PRO A 138 24.36 2.49 -11.24
N ASP A 139 25.53 2.32 -11.85
CA ASP A 139 26.58 1.39 -11.41
C ASP A 139 27.88 2.12 -11.04
N GLU A 140 28.93 1.35 -10.73
CA GLU A 140 30.29 1.86 -10.49
C GLU A 140 30.86 2.71 -11.63
N THR A 141 30.54 2.35 -12.89
CA THR A 141 30.91 3.14 -14.06
C THR A 141 30.25 4.52 -14.01
N THR A 142 28.97 4.55 -13.66
CA THR A 142 28.15 5.77 -13.51
C THR A 142 28.70 6.65 -12.40
N HIS A 143 29.01 6.06 -11.25
CA HIS A 143 29.65 6.77 -10.14
C HIS A 143 30.97 7.43 -10.56
N THR A 144 31.81 6.72 -11.30
CA THR A 144 33.09 7.24 -11.79
C THR A 144 32.90 8.38 -12.80
N ARG A 145 31.99 8.20 -13.78
CA ARG A 145 31.78 9.19 -14.85
C ARG A 145 31.12 10.48 -14.36
N LEU A 146 30.19 10.38 -13.42
CA LEU A 146 29.44 11.52 -12.88
C LEU A 146 30.04 12.09 -11.58
N GLY A 147 31.06 11.43 -11.00
CA GLY A 147 31.66 11.84 -9.74
C GLY A 147 30.75 11.64 -8.52
N LEU A 148 29.88 10.62 -8.56
CA LEU A 148 28.93 10.33 -7.48
C LEU A 148 29.65 9.68 -6.29
N LYS A 149 29.25 10.03 -5.06
CA LYS A 149 29.72 9.34 -3.85
C LYS A 149 29.06 7.97 -3.74
N HIS A 150 29.74 6.94 -3.22
CA HIS A 150 29.15 5.59 -3.10
C HIS A 150 27.94 5.50 -2.18
N ASN A 151 27.80 6.43 -1.24
CA ASN A 151 26.66 6.49 -0.34
C ASN A 151 25.61 7.42 -0.91
N ASP A 152 24.33 7.11 -0.64
CA ASP A 152 23.22 8.05 -0.81
C ASP A 152 22.83 8.35 -2.28
N THR A 153 23.16 7.43 -3.18
CA THR A 153 22.68 7.41 -4.57
C THR A 153 21.33 6.70 -4.65
N PRO A 154 20.35 7.22 -5.43
CA PRO A 154 19.14 6.48 -5.77
C PRO A 154 19.47 5.11 -6.39
N GLU A 155 18.78 4.06 -5.95
CA GLU A 155 18.96 2.70 -6.50
C GLU A 155 18.64 2.65 -8.00
N HIS A 156 17.64 3.43 -8.42
CA HIS A 156 17.25 3.54 -9.81
C HIS A 156 16.57 4.88 -10.10
N ILE A 157 16.46 5.19 -11.40
CA ILE A 157 15.65 6.29 -11.94
C ILE A 157 14.62 5.72 -12.90
N ASP A 158 13.37 6.16 -12.75
CA ASP A 158 12.26 5.71 -13.58
C ASP A 158 12.00 6.69 -14.73
N PHE A 159 11.85 6.15 -15.94
CA PHE A 159 11.47 6.87 -17.15
C PHE A 159 10.16 6.30 -17.70
N ALA A 160 9.22 7.18 -18.00
CA ALA A 160 7.96 6.83 -18.65
C ALA A 160 7.73 7.70 -19.89
N SER A 161 7.23 7.09 -20.96
CA SER A 161 6.77 7.85 -22.12
C SER A 161 5.52 8.64 -21.76
N ALA A 162 5.49 9.92 -22.14
CA ALA A 162 4.31 10.76 -22.00
C ALA A 162 3.12 10.13 -22.71
N ARG A 163 2.01 9.97 -21.99
CA ARG A 163 0.87 9.22 -22.49
C ARG A 163 -0.47 9.82 -22.12
N ASN A 164 -1.44 9.59 -22.99
CA ASN A 164 -2.85 9.82 -22.71
C ASN A 164 -3.52 8.48 -22.34
N GLU A 165 -4.43 8.51 -21.37
CA GLU A 165 -5.19 7.34 -20.93
C GLU A 165 -6.67 7.53 -21.26
N PHE A 166 -7.26 6.53 -21.90
CA PHE A 166 -8.69 6.44 -22.16
C PHE A 166 -9.28 5.25 -21.44
N TYR A 167 -10.34 5.47 -20.65
CA TYR A 167 -11.08 4.41 -19.98
C TYR A 167 -12.32 4.07 -20.80
N GLU A 168 -12.38 2.86 -21.35
CA GLU A 168 -13.54 2.41 -22.14
C GLU A 168 -14.83 2.37 -21.30
N HIS A 169 -14.69 2.00 -20.04
CA HIS A 169 -15.75 1.99 -19.05
C HIS A 169 -15.17 2.20 -17.65
N PRO A 170 -15.97 2.66 -16.66
CA PRO A 170 -15.51 2.84 -15.29
C PRO A 170 -14.82 1.58 -14.76
N THR A 171 -13.74 1.74 -14.01
CA THR A 171 -12.94 0.66 -13.37
C THR A 171 -12.08 -0.22 -14.29
N ALA A 172 -12.15 -0.04 -15.62
CA ALA A 172 -11.30 -0.74 -16.57
C ALA A 172 -9.82 -0.31 -16.44
N LEU A 173 -8.91 -1.15 -16.92
CA LEU A 173 -7.55 -0.69 -17.21
C LEU A 173 -7.58 0.29 -18.39
N PRO A 174 -6.82 1.38 -18.36
CA PRO A 174 -6.85 2.37 -19.42
C PRO A 174 -6.10 1.89 -20.67
N THR A 175 -6.57 2.32 -21.84
CA THR A 175 -5.83 2.22 -23.10
C THR A 175 -4.87 3.40 -23.22
N VAL A 176 -3.61 3.11 -23.58
CA VAL A 176 -2.49 4.05 -23.56
C VAL A 176 -2.12 4.51 -24.98
N TYR A 177 -2.00 5.82 -25.19
CA TYR A 177 -1.52 6.45 -26.43
C TYR A 177 -0.38 7.41 -26.16
N SER A 178 0.47 7.70 -27.15
CA SER A 178 1.44 8.80 -27.03
C SER A 178 0.74 10.13 -26.78
N GLY A 179 1.26 10.93 -25.85
CA GLY A 179 0.65 12.19 -25.44
C GLY A 179 1.70 13.25 -25.10
N SER A 180 1.22 14.44 -24.75
CA SER A 180 2.04 15.51 -24.18
C SER A 180 2.09 15.39 -22.66
N ILE A 181 3.01 16.10 -22.02
CA ILE A 181 3.12 16.21 -20.57
C ILE A 181 1.79 16.68 -19.95
N LYS A 182 1.06 17.58 -20.61
CA LYS A 182 -0.23 18.06 -20.12
C LYS A 182 -1.26 16.93 -20.01
N LEU A 183 -1.30 16.02 -20.99
CA LEU A 183 -2.19 14.86 -20.98
C LEU A 183 -1.72 13.81 -19.95
N ASP A 184 -0.41 13.61 -19.81
CA ASP A 184 0.13 12.71 -18.77
C ASP A 184 -0.20 13.19 -17.36
N LEU A 185 -0.15 14.50 -17.11
CA LEU A 185 -0.53 15.07 -15.82
C LEU A 185 -2.04 14.96 -15.57
N GLN A 186 -2.88 15.02 -16.62
CA GLN A 186 -4.34 14.97 -16.49
C GLN A 186 -4.86 13.64 -15.91
N ARG A 187 -4.21 12.53 -16.26
CA ARG A 187 -4.62 11.18 -15.85
C ARG A 187 -4.25 10.83 -14.41
N ARG A 188 -3.54 11.70 -13.70
CA ARG A 188 -3.08 11.46 -12.33
C ARG A 188 -4.23 11.54 -11.32
N ASP A 189 -3.93 11.26 -10.06
CA ASP A 189 -4.94 11.16 -9.01
C ASP A 189 -5.32 12.51 -8.40
N PHE A 190 -4.32 13.28 -7.96
CA PHE A 190 -4.50 14.56 -7.26
C PHE A 190 -3.67 15.68 -7.87
N THR A 191 -4.16 16.93 -7.74
CA THR A 191 -3.50 18.14 -8.25
C THR A 191 -2.05 18.27 -7.78
N ILE A 192 -1.79 17.98 -6.50
CA ILE A 192 -0.44 18.02 -5.90
C ILE A 192 0.53 16.99 -6.49
N ASN A 193 0.01 15.89 -7.09
CA ASN A 193 0.80 14.88 -7.78
C ASN A 193 0.83 15.11 -9.30
N ALA A 194 0.08 16.09 -9.79
CA ALA A 194 -0.01 16.50 -11.19
C ALA A 194 0.84 17.74 -11.49
N LEU A 195 1.96 17.86 -10.78
CA LEU A 195 3.00 18.86 -10.99
C LEU A 195 4.16 18.24 -11.78
N ALA A 196 4.79 19.06 -12.62
CA ALA A 196 6.02 18.70 -13.32
C ALA A 196 7.07 19.80 -13.21
N VAL A 197 8.34 19.41 -13.24
CA VAL A 197 9.48 20.31 -13.37
C VAL A 197 10.14 20.01 -14.70
N GLN A 198 10.22 21.00 -15.56
CA GLN A 198 10.88 20.89 -16.85
C GLN A 198 12.39 20.73 -16.64
N ILE A 199 12.94 19.65 -17.17
CA ILE A 199 14.38 19.36 -17.16
C ILE A 199 14.99 19.79 -18.48
N SER A 200 14.29 19.50 -19.59
CA SER A 200 14.64 19.93 -20.94
C SER A 200 13.37 20.19 -21.78
N PRO A 201 13.34 21.22 -22.65
CA PRO A 201 14.31 22.31 -22.75
C PRO A 201 14.14 23.35 -21.63
N GLY A 202 15.24 23.85 -21.09
CA GLY A 202 15.21 24.92 -20.08
C GLY A 202 14.85 24.41 -18.69
N PHE A 203 15.89 24.21 -17.88
CA PHE A 203 15.77 23.64 -16.55
C PHE A 203 14.92 24.46 -15.58
N GLY A 204 14.21 23.76 -14.71
CA GLY A 204 13.64 24.27 -13.47
C GLY A 204 12.23 24.84 -13.57
N ARG A 205 11.65 25.02 -14.77
CA ARG A 205 10.29 25.58 -14.89
C ARG A 205 9.25 24.61 -14.32
N ILE A 206 8.43 25.07 -13.38
CA ILE A 206 7.31 24.29 -12.85
C ILE A 206 6.11 24.41 -13.79
N LEU A 207 5.55 23.27 -14.19
CA LEU A 207 4.30 23.17 -14.92
C LEU A 207 3.19 22.78 -13.95
N ASP A 208 2.24 23.69 -13.76
CA ASP A 208 1.04 23.47 -12.98
C ASP A 208 -0.19 23.87 -13.81
N TYR A 209 -0.86 22.88 -14.40
CA TYR A 209 -2.07 23.09 -15.19
C TYR A 209 -3.36 22.99 -14.36
N TYR A 210 -3.28 22.50 -13.12
CA TYR A 210 -4.44 22.06 -12.35
C TYR A 210 -4.54 22.69 -10.95
N GLY A 211 -3.63 23.61 -10.61
CA GLY A 211 -3.61 24.32 -9.33
C GLY A 211 -2.97 23.54 -8.19
N GLY A 212 -2.05 22.62 -8.50
CA GLY A 212 -1.35 21.81 -7.51
C GLY A 212 -0.48 22.63 -6.55
N LEU A 213 0.10 23.75 -7.00
CA LEU A 213 0.88 24.64 -6.12
C LEU A 213 -0.01 25.30 -5.07
N ARG A 214 -1.18 25.78 -5.47
CA ARG A 214 -2.16 26.38 -4.54
C ARG A 214 -2.68 25.36 -3.54
N ASP A 215 -2.96 24.14 -4.00
CA ASP A 215 -3.44 23.07 -3.12
C ASP A 215 -2.31 22.56 -2.18
N LEU A 216 -1.05 22.60 -2.60
CA LEU A 216 0.11 22.34 -1.73
C LEU A 216 0.21 23.37 -0.59
N GLU A 217 0.09 24.66 -0.92
CA GLU A 217 0.11 25.75 0.07
C GLU A 217 -1.08 25.65 1.03
N ALA A 218 -2.27 25.36 0.51
CA ALA A 218 -3.50 25.20 1.29
C ALA A 218 -3.60 23.86 2.03
N LYS A 219 -2.65 22.93 1.82
CA LYS A 219 -2.67 21.55 2.36
C LYS A 219 -3.95 20.78 2.01
N HIS A 220 -4.38 20.89 0.75
CA HIS A 220 -5.58 20.23 0.25
C HIS A 220 -5.26 19.07 -0.70
N LEU A 221 -6.02 17.99 -0.59
CA LEU A 221 -6.08 16.91 -1.57
C LEU A 221 -7.30 17.13 -2.48
N ARG A 222 -7.03 17.46 -3.74
CA ARG A 222 -8.04 17.72 -4.76
C ARG A 222 -7.86 16.79 -5.96
N VAL A 223 -8.94 16.18 -6.43
CA VAL A 223 -8.92 15.40 -7.68
C VAL A 223 -8.93 16.30 -8.91
N LEU A 224 -8.38 15.83 -10.04
CA LEU A 224 -8.31 16.62 -11.28
C LEU A 224 -9.66 16.81 -11.99
N HIS A 225 -10.61 15.90 -11.81
CA HIS A 225 -11.95 15.96 -12.40
C HIS A 225 -12.97 15.19 -11.58
N SER A 226 -14.26 15.49 -11.79
CA SER A 226 -15.37 14.93 -11.01
C SER A 226 -15.57 13.41 -11.16
N LEU A 227 -15.02 12.82 -12.22
CA LEU A 227 -15.11 11.37 -12.48
C LEU A 227 -13.90 10.60 -11.93
N SER A 228 -12.92 11.25 -11.28
CA SER A 228 -11.65 10.63 -10.86
C SER A 228 -11.85 9.34 -10.04
N PHE A 229 -12.76 9.34 -9.05
CA PHE A 229 -13.06 8.15 -8.25
C PHE A 229 -13.94 7.11 -8.96
N ILE A 230 -14.63 7.49 -10.03
CA ILE A 230 -15.42 6.56 -10.84
C ILE A 230 -14.51 5.82 -11.82
N ASP A 231 -13.58 6.55 -12.45
CA ASP A 231 -12.59 5.99 -13.37
C ASP A 231 -11.66 5.04 -12.61
N ASP A 232 -11.17 5.47 -11.44
CA ASP A 232 -10.36 4.64 -10.56
C ASP A 232 -10.72 4.79 -9.07
N PRO A 233 -11.57 3.90 -8.52
CA PRO A 233 -12.00 3.98 -7.14
C PRO A 233 -10.89 3.67 -6.13
N THR A 234 -9.76 3.09 -6.56
CA THR A 234 -8.58 2.93 -5.67
C THR A 234 -8.04 4.28 -5.19
N ARG A 235 -8.32 5.37 -5.92
CA ARG A 235 -7.97 6.74 -5.52
C ARG A 235 -8.63 7.18 -4.22
N ILE A 236 -9.73 6.57 -3.79
CA ILE A 236 -10.33 6.82 -2.47
C ILE A 236 -9.37 6.36 -1.36
N LEU A 237 -8.79 5.16 -1.53
CA LEU A 237 -7.81 4.61 -0.59
C LEU A 237 -6.52 5.44 -0.58
N ARG A 238 -6.08 5.87 -1.77
CA ARG A 238 -4.93 6.76 -1.94
C ARG A 238 -5.15 8.13 -1.31
N ALA A 239 -6.37 8.70 -1.42
CA ALA A 239 -6.72 9.98 -0.81
C ALA A 239 -6.52 9.92 0.70
N VAL A 240 -7.06 8.89 1.36
CA VAL A 240 -6.89 8.69 2.80
C VAL A 240 -5.44 8.42 3.17
N ARG A 241 -4.71 7.64 2.37
CA ARG A 241 -3.27 7.43 2.59
C ARG A 241 -2.49 8.74 2.56
N PHE A 242 -2.73 9.59 1.55
CA PHE A 242 -2.06 10.89 1.46
C PHE A 242 -2.54 11.89 2.52
N GLU A 243 -3.81 11.85 2.93
CA GLU A 243 -4.36 12.64 4.03
C GLU A 243 -3.52 12.39 5.29
N GLN A 244 -3.25 11.12 5.60
CA GLN A 244 -2.47 10.73 6.77
C GLN A 244 -0.96 11.01 6.63
N ARG A 245 -0.36 10.66 5.48
CA ARG A 245 1.08 10.83 5.24
C ARG A 245 1.52 12.29 5.13
N LEU A 246 0.69 13.13 4.51
CA LEU A 246 1.01 14.55 4.30
C LEU A 246 0.42 15.45 5.39
N LYS A 247 -0.54 14.95 6.18
CA LYS A 247 -1.36 15.73 7.13
C LYS A 247 -2.09 16.86 6.40
N PHE A 248 -2.69 16.49 5.27
CA PHE A 248 -3.51 17.33 4.41
C PHE A 248 -4.99 16.99 4.61
N GLU A 249 -5.87 17.89 4.22
CA GLU A 249 -7.32 17.66 4.24
C GLU A 249 -7.84 17.36 2.83
N ILE A 250 -8.78 16.42 2.70
CA ILE A 250 -9.49 16.22 1.44
C ILE A 250 -10.41 17.41 1.20
N GLU A 251 -10.25 18.07 0.06
CA GLU A 251 -11.04 19.26 -0.24
C GLU A 251 -12.54 18.93 -0.34
N ALA A 252 -13.40 19.81 0.16
CA ALA A 252 -14.82 19.54 0.37
C ALA A 252 -15.57 19.00 -0.86
N ARG A 253 -15.28 19.51 -2.06
CA ARG A 253 -15.90 19.01 -3.29
C ARG A 253 -15.37 17.63 -3.65
N THR A 254 -14.07 17.39 -3.46
CA THR A 254 -13.44 16.08 -3.63
C THR A 254 -14.04 15.06 -2.66
N GLU A 255 -14.19 15.42 -1.39
CA GLU A 255 -14.82 14.57 -0.36
C GLU A 255 -16.26 14.21 -0.74
N ALA A 256 -17.04 15.16 -1.27
CA ALA A 256 -18.41 14.93 -1.72
C ALA A 256 -18.53 13.95 -2.92
N LEU A 257 -17.44 13.67 -3.64
CA LEU A 257 -17.41 12.68 -4.72
C LEU A 257 -17.21 11.25 -4.22
N ILE A 258 -16.80 11.04 -2.97
CA ILE A 258 -16.52 9.71 -2.42
C ILE A 258 -17.80 8.86 -2.33
N PRO A 259 -18.90 9.29 -1.68
CA PRO A 259 -20.08 8.45 -1.50
C PRO A 259 -20.65 7.84 -2.80
N PRO A 260 -20.86 8.59 -3.89
CA PRO A 260 -21.38 8.00 -5.14
C PRO A 260 -20.38 7.04 -5.81
N ALA A 261 -19.08 7.17 -5.54
CA ALA A 261 -18.05 6.31 -6.12
C ALA A 261 -17.81 5.01 -5.34
N LEU A 262 -18.28 4.90 -4.09
CA LEU A 262 -18.09 3.70 -3.26
C LEU A 262 -18.57 2.41 -3.94
N ALA A 263 -19.69 2.47 -4.68
CA ALA A 263 -20.21 1.31 -5.41
C ALA A 263 -19.23 0.77 -6.48
N MET A 264 -18.29 1.59 -6.95
CA MET A 264 -17.27 1.16 -7.92
C MET A 264 -16.14 0.34 -7.26
N LEU A 265 -15.92 0.46 -5.94
CA LEU A 265 -14.94 -0.36 -5.22
C LEU A 265 -15.24 -1.87 -5.35
N GLY A 266 -16.52 -2.25 -5.44
CA GLY A 266 -16.94 -3.63 -5.69
C GLY A 266 -16.57 -4.16 -7.09
N ARG A 267 -16.33 -3.27 -8.07
CA ARG A 267 -16.07 -3.63 -9.48
C ARG A 267 -14.58 -3.78 -9.80
N ILE A 268 -13.69 -3.20 -8.98
CA ILE A 268 -12.25 -3.37 -9.14
C ILE A 268 -11.77 -4.71 -8.56
N THR A 269 -10.71 -5.25 -9.16
CA THR A 269 -10.11 -6.50 -8.73
C THR A 269 -9.64 -6.41 -7.27
N GLY A 270 -9.81 -7.52 -6.54
CA GLY A 270 -9.39 -7.63 -5.14
C GLY A 270 -7.94 -7.26 -4.90
N GLU A 271 -7.07 -7.66 -5.83
CA GLU A 271 -5.64 -7.40 -5.76
C GLU A 271 -5.32 -5.90 -5.77
N ARG A 272 -5.99 -5.09 -6.60
CA ARG A 272 -5.78 -3.64 -6.63
C ARG A 272 -6.20 -2.98 -5.33
N VAL A 273 -7.34 -3.40 -4.77
CA VAL A 273 -7.81 -2.94 -3.45
C VAL A 273 -6.81 -3.32 -2.36
N ARG A 274 -6.43 -4.60 -2.31
CA ARG A 274 -5.49 -5.16 -1.34
C ARG A 274 -4.16 -4.44 -1.39
N ASN A 275 -3.62 -4.15 -2.57
CA ASN A 275 -2.34 -3.45 -2.71
C ASN A 275 -2.39 -2.04 -2.10
N GLU A 276 -3.46 -1.28 -2.32
CA GLU A 276 -3.61 0.04 -1.70
C GLU A 276 -3.88 -0.05 -0.18
N LEU A 277 -4.63 -1.05 0.28
CA LEU A 277 -4.79 -1.30 1.73
C LEU A 277 -3.46 -1.72 2.37
N ALA A 278 -2.65 -2.56 1.72
CA ALA A 278 -1.34 -2.96 2.20
C ALA A 278 -0.38 -1.76 2.27
N LEU A 279 -0.44 -0.84 1.30
CA LEU A 279 0.31 0.42 1.37
C LEU A 279 -0.15 1.27 2.55
N LEU A 280 -1.46 1.32 2.84
CA LEU A 280 -1.98 2.02 4.01
C LEU A 280 -1.56 1.36 5.33
N LEU A 281 -1.53 0.03 5.40
CA LEU A 281 -1.05 -0.74 6.55
C LEU A 281 0.44 -0.50 6.85
N ASN A 282 1.21 -0.08 5.84
CA ASN A 282 2.63 0.28 5.98
C ASN A 282 2.86 1.75 6.33
N GLU A 283 1.82 2.59 6.40
CA GLU A 283 1.97 3.96 6.89
C GLU A 283 2.30 3.98 8.39
N GLN A 284 2.76 5.12 8.90
CA GLN A 284 3.21 5.25 10.30
C GLN A 284 2.08 5.01 11.32
N LEU A 285 0.87 5.47 11.02
CA LEU A 285 -0.34 5.38 11.85
C LEU A 285 -1.49 4.82 11.00
N PRO A 286 -1.48 3.52 10.67
CA PRO A 286 -2.47 2.91 9.79
C PRO A 286 -3.89 2.99 10.37
N GLU A 287 -4.03 2.96 11.70
CA GLU A 287 -5.33 3.03 12.36
C GLU A 287 -6.12 4.31 12.03
N ASP A 288 -5.46 5.46 11.93
CA ASP A 288 -6.11 6.73 11.58
C ASP A 288 -6.70 6.66 10.17
N GLY A 289 -5.96 6.04 9.24
CA GLY A 289 -6.40 5.80 7.88
C GLY A 289 -7.58 4.83 7.80
N PHE A 290 -7.53 3.72 8.54
CA PHE A 290 -8.64 2.77 8.55
C PHE A 290 -9.91 3.34 9.22
N LEU A 291 -9.79 4.12 10.28
CA LEU A 291 -10.92 4.89 10.86
C LEU A 291 -11.48 5.90 9.85
N SER A 292 -10.60 6.58 9.11
CA SER A 292 -10.96 7.52 8.04
C SER A 292 -11.73 6.83 6.90
N LEU A 293 -11.32 5.62 6.48
CA LEU A 293 -12.02 4.79 5.50
C LEU A 293 -13.36 4.24 6.03
N ALA A 294 -13.41 3.81 7.30
CA ALA A 294 -14.60 3.30 7.94
C ALA A 294 -15.71 4.37 7.98
N ARG A 295 -15.36 5.59 8.43
CA ARG A 295 -16.30 6.74 8.49
C ARG A 295 -16.88 7.10 7.12
N ARG A 296 -16.10 6.92 6.05
CA ARG A 296 -16.52 7.15 4.66
C ARG A 296 -17.26 5.97 4.03
N GLY A 297 -17.44 4.86 4.75
CA GLY A 297 -18.09 3.66 4.23
C GLY A 297 -17.27 2.85 3.22
N ALA A 298 -16.00 3.21 3.00
CA ALA A 298 -15.14 2.56 2.01
C ALA A 298 -14.82 1.10 2.36
N LEU A 299 -14.58 0.79 3.64
CA LEU A 299 -14.31 -0.58 4.08
C LEU A 299 -15.51 -1.49 3.83
N LYS A 300 -16.72 -1.04 4.18
CA LYS A 300 -17.98 -1.78 3.94
C LYS A 300 -18.26 -1.99 2.45
N ALA A 301 -17.88 -1.02 1.61
CA ALA A 301 -18.01 -1.13 0.15
C ALA A 301 -17.02 -2.11 -0.48
N ILE A 302 -15.86 -2.33 0.17
CA ILE A 302 -14.89 -3.36 -0.23
C ILE A 302 -15.40 -4.75 0.15
N HIS A 303 -15.79 -4.92 1.42
CA HIS A 303 -16.33 -6.17 1.96
C HIS A 303 -17.21 -5.90 3.19
N PRO A 304 -18.43 -6.48 3.31
CA PRO A 304 -19.34 -6.19 4.42
C PRO A 304 -18.80 -6.55 5.82
N ALA A 305 -17.93 -7.56 5.91
CA ALA A 305 -17.31 -7.96 7.17
C ALA A 305 -16.08 -7.12 7.54
N LEU A 306 -15.54 -6.34 6.60
CA LEU A 306 -14.38 -5.48 6.86
C LEU A 306 -14.82 -4.26 7.67
N ARG A 307 -14.74 -4.39 8.99
CA ARG A 307 -15.11 -3.36 9.97
C ARG A 307 -13.84 -2.85 10.66
N PHE A 308 -13.86 -1.58 11.04
CA PHE A 308 -12.77 -0.97 11.79
C PHE A 308 -13.34 0.06 12.75
N ASP A 309 -13.01 -0.09 14.02
CA ASP A 309 -13.45 0.74 15.13
C ASP A 309 -12.26 1.11 16.03
N GLU A 310 -12.52 1.87 17.09
CA GLU A 310 -11.46 2.31 18.01
C GLU A 310 -10.82 1.14 18.76
N ASN A 311 -11.57 0.06 19.02
CA ASN A 311 -11.02 -1.15 19.63
C ASN A 311 -9.95 -1.78 18.73
N THR A 312 -10.26 -1.92 17.43
CA THR A 312 -9.32 -2.46 16.44
C THR A 312 -8.13 -1.51 16.24
N ALA A 313 -8.36 -0.20 16.30
CA ALA A 313 -7.30 0.82 16.30
C ALA A 313 -6.34 0.64 17.48
N ASP A 314 -6.85 0.39 18.69
CA ASP A 314 -6.03 0.11 19.87
C ASP A 314 -5.21 -1.18 19.70
N LEU A 315 -5.77 -2.22 19.08
CA LEU A 315 -5.00 -3.42 18.75
C LEU A 315 -3.84 -3.14 17.80
N PHE A 316 -4.03 -2.26 16.81
CA PHE A 316 -2.96 -1.84 15.91
C PHE A 316 -1.85 -1.10 16.66
N ARG A 317 -2.21 -0.21 17.58
CA ARG A 317 -1.26 0.50 18.45
C ARG A 317 -0.49 -0.48 19.34
N ARG A 318 -1.20 -1.43 19.97
CA ARG A 318 -0.61 -2.48 20.82
C ARG A 318 0.36 -3.36 20.03
N ALA A 319 0.01 -3.78 18.82
CA ALA A 319 0.86 -4.63 17.98
C ALA A 319 2.25 -4.01 17.71
N ARG A 320 2.34 -2.67 17.62
CA ARG A 320 3.61 -1.97 17.42
C ARG A 320 4.44 -1.79 18.70
N ALA A 321 3.83 -1.92 19.88
CA ALA A 321 4.46 -1.65 21.16
C ALA A 321 4.63 -2.88 22.05
N ILE A 322 4.10 -4.04 21.63
CA ILE A 322 4.07 -5.25 22.43
C ILE A 322 5.40 -6.00 22.42
N ASP A 323 5.81 -6.46 23.60
CA ASP A 323 6.85 -7.48 23.71
C ASP A 323 6.26 -8.85 23.37
N VAL A 324 6.83 -9.50 22.35
CA VAL A 324 6.38 -10.80 21.89
C VAL A 324 6.99 -11.93 22.74
N PRO A 325 6.31 -13.08 22.87
CA PRO A 325 6.88 -14.24 23.53
C PRO A 325 8.23 -14.66 22.93
N GLU A 326 9.10 -15.22 23.77
CA GLU A 326 10.43 -15.66 23.36
C GLU A 326 10.36 -16.64 22.16
N GLY A 327 11.28 -16.48 21.21
CA GLY A 327 11.32 -17.31 20.00
C GLY A 327 10.24 -16.98 18.96
N CYS A 328 9.50 -15.88 19.12
CA CYS A 328 8.55 -15.36 18.14
C CYS A 328 9.01 -14.02 17.56
N ALA A 329 8.56 -13.72 16.34
CA ALA A 329 8.74 -12.43 15.70
C ALA A 329 7.41 -12.02 15.06
N ILE A 330 7.13 -10.71 15.05
CA ILE A 330 5.95 -10.16 14.37
C ILE A 330 6.39 -9.43 13.12
N VAL A 331 5.75 -9.76 12.01
CA VAL A 331 5.74 -8.92 10.81
C VAL A 331 4.51 -8.02 10.88
N ILE A 332 4.72 -6.75 11.21
CA ILE A 332 3.63 -5.81 11.55
C ILE A 332 2.58 -5.67 10.44
N PRO A 333 2.92 -5.53 9.15
CA PRO A 333 1.90 -5.47 8.10
C PRO A 333 1.03 -6.74 7.99
N ASP A 334 1.61 -7.90 8.29
CA ASP A 334 0.93 -9.19 8.18
C ASP A 334 0.04 -9.46 9.39
N ILE A 335 0.48 -9.07 10.60
CA ILE A 335 -0.33 -9.24 11.82
C ILE A 335 -1.61 -8.38 11.76
N TYR A 336 -1.57 -7.22 11.09
CA TYR A 336 -2.76 -6.39 10.94
C TYR A 336 -3.92 -7.09 10.21
N TRP A 337 -3.63 -7.97 9.23
CA TRP A 337 -4.68 -8.76 8.58
C TRP A 337 -5.35 -9.74 9.55
N HIS A 338 -4.58 -10.31 10.48
CA HIS A 338 -5.09 -11.19 11.53
C HIS A 338 -5.90 -10.39 12.56
N LEU A 339 -5.44 -9.20 12.95
CA LEU A 339 -6.17 -8.31 13.87
C LEU A 339 -7.52 -7.86 13.29
N LEU A 340 -7.60 -7.58 11.99
CA LEU A 340 -8.88 -7.29 11.31
C LEU A 340 -9.85 -8.47 11.40
N ALA A 341 -9.34 -9.70 11.30
CA ALA A 341 -10.15 -10.91 11.36
C ALA A 341 -10.66 -11.29 12.76
N LEU A 342 -10.12 -10.68 13.83
CA LEU A 342 -10.55 -10.99 15.22
C LEU A 342 -12.04 -10.73 15.46
N SER A 343 -12.62 -9.77 14.74
CA SER A 343 -14.04 -9.39 14.84
C SER A 343 -14.96 -10.11 13.83
N MET A 344 -14.39 -11.02 13.03
CA MET A 344 -15.10 -11.74 11.97
C MET A 344 -15.44 -13.17 12.40
N THR A 345 -16.45 -13.75 11.76
CA THR A 345 -16.62 -15.20 11.71
C THR A 345 -15.57 -15.84 10.77
N PRO A 346 -15.28 -17.14 10.93
CA PRO A 346 -14.38 -17.85 10.00
C PRO A 346 -14.78 -17.71 8.54
N GLU A 347 -16.08 -17.81 8.24
CA GLU A 347 -16.63 -17.72 6.90
C GLU A 347 -16.50 -16.30 6.33
N GLU A 348 -16.68 -15.27 7.16
CA GLU A 348 -16.46 -13.89 6.77
C GLU A 348 -14.98 -13.60 6.49
N ALA A 349 -14.06 -14.15 7.31
CA ALA A 349 -12.62 -14.03 7.11
C ALA A 349 -12.17 -14.74 5.83
N ASP A 350 -12.64 -15.96 5.60
CA ASP A 350 -12.42 -16.72 4.35
C ASP A 350 -12.90 -15.90 3.13
N SER A 351 -14.14 -15.40 3.18
CA SER A 351 -14.72 -14.59 2.09
C SER A 351 -13.96 -13.27 1.85
N MET A 352 -13.51 -12.60 2.91
CA MET A 352 -12.66 -11.41 2.79
C MET A 352 -11.33 -11.75 2.11
N CYS A 353 -10.67 -12.84 2.53
CA CYS A 353 -9.40 -13.29 1.96
C CYS A 353 -9.52 -13.58 0.46
N GLU A 354 -10.61 -14.22 0.03
CA GLU A 354 -10.93 -14.45 -1.38
C GLU A 354 -11.18 -13.14 -2.14
N ARG A 355 -12.03 -12.26 -1.59
CA ARG A 355 -12.39 -10.97 -2.20
C ARG A 355 -11.18 -10.08 -2.46
N LEU A 356 -10.23 -10.07 -1.54
CA LEU A 356 -9.00 -9.27 -1.60
C LEU A 356 -7.83 -10.02 -2.27
N ARG A 357 -7.98 -11.32 -2.55
CA ARG A 357 -6.89 -12.18 -3.04
C ARG A 357 -5.67 -12.10 -2.14
N ILE A 358 -5.87 -12.26 -0.83
CA ILE A 358 -4.78 -12.33 0.15
C ILE A 358 -3.79 -13.45 -0.27
N PRO A 359 -2.46 -13.28 -0.08
CA PRO A 359 -1.48 -14.31 -0.44
C PRO A 359 -1.80 -15.67 0.19
N ARG A 360 -1.49 -16.77 -0.53
CA ARG A 360 -1.81 -18.14 -0.08
C ARG A 360 -1.27 -18.48 1.30
N THR A 361 -0.12 -17.91 1.68
CA THR A 361 0.47 -18.06 3.03
C THR A 361 -0.49 -17.62 4.13
N MET A 362 -1.28 -16.57 3.88
CA MET A 362 -2.24 -16.00 4.84
C MET A 362 -3.69 -16.43 4.62
N GLN A 363 -4.02 -17.06 3.48
CA GLN A 363 -5.38 -17.54 3.20
C GLN A 363 -5.86 -18.57 4.23
N THR A 364 -4.95 -19.32 4.86
CA THR A 364 -5.29 -20.27 5.93
C THR A 364 -5.21 -19.63 7.32
N SER A 365 -4.19 -18.80 7.58
CA SER A 365 -3.91 -18.28 8.93
C SER A 365 -4.88 -17.19 9.38
N VAL A 366 -5.35 -16.35 8.46
CA VAL A 366 -6.30 -15.26 8.79
C VAL A 366 -7.67 -15.84 9.23
N PRO A 367 -8.30 -16.77 8.50
CA PRO A 367 -9.52 -17.45 8.97
C PRO A 367 -9.32 -18.27 10.23
N GLN A 368 -8.13 -18.88 10.42
CA GLN A 368 -7.76 -19.54 11.68
C GLN A 368 -7.83 -18.59 12.88
N THR A 369 -7.51 -17.30 12.70
CA THR A 369 -7.60 -16.30 13.77
C THR A 369 -9.03 -16.15 14.27
N ALA A 370 -10.00 -16.08 13.35
CA ALA A 370 -11.42 -16.01 13.69
C ALA A 370 -11.90 -17.30 14.38
N ARG A 371 -11.48 -18.49 13.89
CA ARG A 371 -11.82 -19.80 14.49
C ARG A 371 -11.29 -19.94 15.92
N LEU A 372 -10.10 -19.41 16.15
CA LEU A 372 -9.41 -19.51 17.44
C LEU A 372 -10.17 -18.79 18.58
N ASN A 373 -11.05 -17.82 18.25
CA ASN A 373 -11.92 -17.16 19.23
C ASN A 373 -12.75 -18.16 20.04
N ASP A 374 -13.41 -19.10 19.36
CA ASP A 374 -14.30 -20.06 20.01
C ASP A 374 -13.52 -21.20 20.66
N GLU A 375 -12.40 -21.63 20.06
CA GLU A 375 -11.54 -22.66 20.63
C GLU A 375 -10.85 -22.22 21.92
N LEU A 376 -10.35 -20.98 21.98
CA LEU A 376 -9.74 -20.47 23.22
C LEU A 376 -10.77 -20.39 24.36
N ARG A 377 -12.01 -19.97 24.07
CA ARG A 377 -13.10 -19.99 25.06
C ARG A 377 -13.36 -21.40 25.57
N ARG A 378 -13.45 -22.41 24.69
CA ARG A 378 -13.63 -23.81 25.09
C ARG A 378 -12.49 -24.33 25.96
N LEU A 379 -11.24 -24.02 25.62
CA LEU A 379 -10.08 -24.45 26.41
C LEU A 379 -10.07 -23.81 27.80
N ILE A 380 -10.43 -22.53 27.91
CA ILE A 380 -10.52 -21.82 29.18
C ILE A 380 -11.67 -22.36 30.04
N ASP A 381 -12.87 -22.51 29.46
CA ASP A 381 -14.07 -22.97 30.18
C ASP A 381 -13.93 -24.41 30.68
N SER A 382 -13.21 -25.26 29.93
CA SER A 382 -12.94 -26.65 30.32
C SER A 382 -11.75 -26.82 31.28
N ILE A 383 -11.03 -25.74 31.59
CA ILE A 383 -9.77 -25.78 32.37
C ILE A 383 -8.83 -26.84 31.75
N ALA A 384 -8.63 -26.75 30.44
CA ALA A 384 -7.87 -27.73 29.68
C ALA A 384 -6.43 -27.86 30.22
N ALA A 385 -5.95 -29.10 30.30
CA ALA A 385 -4.57 -29.37 30.70
C ALA A 385 -3.57 -28.83 29.64
N PRO A 386 -2.33 -28.45 30.04
CA PRO A 386 -1.31 -27.95 29.11
C PRO A 386 -1.08 -28.85 27.88
N SER A 387 -1.16 -30.17 28.03
CA SER A 387 -1.05 -31.12 26.91
C SER A 387 -2.17 -30.96 25.88
N VAL A 388 -3.41 -30.80 26.33
CA VAL A 388 -4.59 -30.59 25.48
C VAL A 388 -4.50 -29.24 24.77
N ILE A 389 -4.09 -28.20 25.50
CA ILE A 389 -3.87 -26.87 24.93
C ILE A 389 -2.80 -26.94 23.84
N THR A 390 -1.63 -27.53 24.14
CA THR A 390 -0.50 -27.62 23.21
C THR A 390 -0.91 -28.30 21.91
N ARG A 391 -1.52 -29.49 22.01
CA ARG A 391 -2.01 -30.23 20.84
C ARG A 391 -3.05 -29.45 20.02
N THR A 392 -3.87 -28.63 20.68
CA THR A 392 -4.87 -27.80 20.00
C THR A 392 -4.21 -26.63 19.28
N LEU A 393 -3.38 -25.85 19.98
CA LEU A 393 -2.74 -24.65 19.46
C LEU A 393 -1.67 -24.94 18.39
N GLU A 394 -1.04 -26.12 18.41
CA GLU A 394 -0.11 -26.57 17.35
C GLU A 394 -0.74 -26.64 15.95
N THR A 395 -2.07 -26.76 15.86
CA THR A 395 -2.78 -26.79 14.57
C THR A 395 -2.99 -25.40 13.97
N TYR A 396 -2.70 -24.33 14.72
CA TYR A 396 -2.90 -22.94 14.33
C TYR A 396 -1.58 -22.28 13.94
N ALA A 397 -1.65 -21.37 12.97
CA ALA A 397 -0.52 -20.54 12.59
C ALA A 397 -0.08 -19.63 13.75
N VAL A 398 1.23 -19.39 13.85
CA VAL A 398 1.81 -18.52 14.89
C VAL A 398 1.23 -17.11 14.84
N ASP A 399 1.00 -16.54 13.66
CA ASP A 399 0.41 -15.20 13.52
C ASP A 399 -1.02 -15.12 14.06
N ALA A 400 -1.81 -16.20 13.92
CA ALA A 400 -3.16 -16.27 14.49
C ALA A 400 -3.10 -16.27 16.02
N LEU A 401 -2.16 -17.01 16.60
CA LEU A 401 -1.93 -17.04 18.05
C LEU A 401 -1.42 -15.68 18.56
N LEU A 402 -0.50 -15.05 17.84
CA LEU A 402 0.03 -13.72 18.19
C LEU A 402 -1.07 -12.65 18.12
N ALA A 403 -1.99 -12.72 17.16
CA ALA A 403 -3.13 -11.80 17.10
C ALA A 403 -4.03 -11.93 18.34
N GLN A 404 -4.29 -13.16 18.81
CA GLN A 404 -5.03 -13.40 20.05
C GLN A 404 -4.25 -12.94 21.28
N PHE A 405 -2.94 -13.16 21.32
CA PHE A 405 -2.06 -12.66 22.39
C PHE A 405 -2.06 -11.12 22.46
N ILE A 406 -2.06 -10.44 21.31
CA ILE A 406 -2.18 -8.97 21.22
C ILE A 406 -3.54 -8.51 21.71
N ARG A 407 -4.62 -9.24 21.42
CA ARG A 407 -5.97 -8.90 21.90
C ARG A 407 -6.08 -9.06 23.42
N ALA A 408 -5.60 -10.18 23.93
CA ALA A 408 -5.80 -10.59 25.31
C ALA A 408 -5.14 -9.62 26.31
N GLU A 409 -5.82 -9.38 27.43
CA GLU A 409 -5.31 -8.53 28.52
C GLU A 409 -4.06 -9.18 29.19
N PRO A 410 -3.08 -8.39 29.68
CA PRO A 410 -1.81 -8.87 30.25
C PRO A 410 -1.92 -10.05 31.24
N GLU A 411 -2.95 -10.06 32.08
CA GLU A 411 -3.14 -11.06 33.15
C GLU A 411 -4.27 -12.05 32.85
N SER A 412 -4.82 -12.03 31.64
CA SER A 412 -5.91 -12.94 31.27
C SER A 412 -5.43 -14.39 31.12
N PRO A 413 -6.27 -15.39 31.47
CA PRO A 413 -5.95 -16.80 31.24
C PRO A 413 -5.60 -17.11 29.78
N GLU A 414 -6.29 -16.45 28.84
CA GLU A 414 -6.03 -16.53 27.40
C GLU A 414 -4.57 -16.14 27.07
N ARG A 415 -4.10 -15.00 27.58
CA ARG A 415 -2.76 -14.51 27.30
C ARG A 415 -1.68 -15.40 27.93
N ILE A 416 -1.88 -15.85 29.17
CA ILE A 416 -0.93 -16.75 29.86
C ILE A 416 -0.82 -18.07 29.11
N MET A 417 -1.96 -18.63 28.69
CA MET A 417 -2.03 -19.86 27.91
C MET A 417 -1.26 -19.76 26.59
N ILE A 418 -1.53 -18.72 25.80
CA ILE A 418 -0.87 -18.51 24.50
C ILE A 418 0.62 -18.24 24.69
N ALA A 419 1.00 -17.43 25.69
CA ALA A 419 2.40 -17.14 25.99
C ALA A 419 3.16 -18.41 26.36
N GLY A 420 2.63 -19.20 27.30
CA GLY A 420 3.24 -20.46 27.73
C GLY A 420 3.40 -21.45 26.58
N PHE A 421 2.41 -21.54 25.69
CA PHE A 421 2.50 -22.34 24.48
C PHE A 421 3.62 -21.87 23.55
N LEU A 422 3.64 -20.57 23.22
CA LEU A 422 4.59 -20.00 22.25
C LEU A 422 6.03 -20.01 22.75
N SER A 423 6.27 -19.76 24.04
CA SER A 423 7.62 -19.69 24.61
C SER A 423 8.17 -21.03 25.07
N SER A 424 7.31 -21.97 25.50
CA SER A 424 7.77 -23.12 26.29
C SER A 424 7.11 -24.43 25.89
N TRP A 425 5.78 -24.56 25.96
CA TRP A 425 5.13 -25.88 25.86
C TRP A 425 5.33 -26.55 24.50
N ARG A 426 5.31 -25.80 23.39
CA ARG A 426 5.58 -26.33 22.04
C ARG A 426 7.02 -26.85 21.83
N HIS A 427 7.92 -26.55 22.77
CA HIS A 427 9.32 -26.96 22.73
C HIS A 427 9.61 -28.14 23.69
N VAL A 428 8.62 -28.56 24.49
CA VAL A 428 8.75 -29.71 25.38
C VAL A 428 8.81 -30.98 24.54
N LYS A 429 9.81 -31.81 24.84
CA LYS A 429 9.99 -33.13 24.25
C LYS A 429 10.31 -34.14 25.36
N PRO A 430 9.91 -35.41 25.20
CA PRO A 430 10.36 -36.47 26.09
C PRO A 430 11.89 -36.59 26.04
N THR A 431 12.49 -37.03 27.15
CA THR A 431 13.93 -37.37 27.18
C THR A 431 14.18 -38.69 26.45
N ILE A 432 13.20 -39.60 26.49
CA ILE A 432 13.20 -40.85 25.73
C ILE A 432 12.89 -40.54 24.27
N ASP A 433 13.81 -40.91 23.37
CA ASP A 433 13.65 -40.76 21.93
C ASP A 433 13.37 -42.11 21.24
N GLY A 434 13.18 -42.07 19.92
CA GLY A 434 12.94 -43.27 19.14
C GLY A 434 14.10 -44.29 19.18
N HIS A 435 15.35 -43.84 19.36
CA HIS A 435 16.48 -44.76 19.47
C HIS A 435 16.40 -45.57 20.75
N ARG A 436 16.04 -44.94 21.87
CA ARG A 436 15.87 -45.62 23.15
C ARG A 436 14.72 -46.64 23.13
N LEU A 437 13.65 -46.35 22.39
CA LEU A 437 12.55 -47.31 22.16
C LEU A 437 13.00 -48.52 21.33
N ILE A 438 13.89 -48.35 20.35
CA ILE A 438 14.47 -49.45 19.58
C ILE A 438 15.38 -50.33 20.44
N GLU A 439 16.21 -49.74 21.31
CA GLU A 439 17.05 -50.48 22.25
C GLU A 439 16.23 -51.33 23.22
N LEU A 440 15.00 -50.91 23.53
CA LEU A 440 14.02 -51.64 24.32
C LEU A 440 13.33 -52.80 23.56
N GLY A 441 13.64 -52.98 22.28
CA GLY A 441 13.11 -54.08 21.46
C GLY A 441 11.80 -53.76 20.75
N LEU A 442 11.34 -52.50 20.74
CA LEU A 442 10.15 -52.09 20.01
C LEU A 442 10.47 -51.86 18.53
N LYS A 443 9.56 -52.23 17.63
CA LYS A 443 9.69 -51.99 16.19
C LYS A 443 9.18 -50.59 15.84
N PRO A 444 9.87 -49.83 14.97
CA PRO A 444 9.36 -48.55 14.48
C PRO A 444 7.98 -48.71 13.84
N GLY A 445 7.01 -47.91 14.28
CA GLY A 445 5.62 -47.99 13.84
C GLY A 445 4.73 -46.91 14.47
N PRO A 446 3.41 -46.91 14.21
CA PRO A 446 2.45 -45.98 14.78
C PRO A 446 2.53 -45.90 16.32
N CYS A 447 2.84 -47.03 16.99
CA CYS A 447 2.96 -47.05 18.44
C CYS A 447 4.10 -46.16 18.99
N PHE A 448 5.17 -45.91 18.24
CA PHE A 448 6.22 -44.98 18.67
C PHE A 448 5.68 -43.57 18.86
N ARG A 449 4.88 -43.12 17.88
CA ARG A 449 4.26 -41.81 17.94
C ARG A 449 3.31 -41.72 19.13
N GLU A 450 2.51 -42.75 19.36
CA GLU A 450 1.60 -42.79 20.51
C GLU A 450 2.34 -42.74 21.85
N ILE A 451 3.43 -43.49 22.02
CA ILE A 451 4.25 -43.46 23.23
C ILE A 451 4.86 -42.07 23.44
N LEU A 452 5.51 -41.52 22.42
CA LEU A 452 6.20 -40.23 22.51
C LEU A 452 5.21 -39.08 22.76
N ASP A 453 4.04 -39.09 22.11
CA ASP A 453 2.98 -38.10 22.31
C ASP A 453 2.43 -38.18 23.75
N ARG A 454 2.24 -39.38 24.31
CA ARG A 454 1.79 -39.57 25.70
C ARG A 454 2.85 -39.17 26.73
N LEU A 455 4.14 -39.48 26.50
CA LEU A 455 5.22 -39.03 27.38
C LEU A 455 5.33 -37.50 27.38
N CYS A 456 5.20 -36.87 26.20
CA CYS A 456 5.16 -35.43 26.07
C CYS A 456 3.98 -34.83 26.85
N ALA A 457 2.78 -35.41 26.71
CA ALA A 457 1.59 -34.98 27.45
C ALA A 457 1.76 -35.07 28.97
N ALA A 458 2.24 -36.21 29.48
CA ALA A 458 2.50 -36.42 30.90
C ALA A 458 3.55 -35.44 31.45
N ARG A 459 4.53 -35.05 30.64
CA ARG A 459 5.54 -34.03 31.00
C ARG A 459 4.96 -32.61 31.01
N LEU A 460 4.12 -32.28 30.04
CA LEU A 460 3.40 -31.01 29.97
C LEU A 460 2.42 -30.83 31.13
N ASP A 461 1.74 -31.90 31.53
CA ASP A 461 0.74 -31.89 32.61
C ASP A 461 1.38 -32.03 34.01
N GLY A 462 2.71 -32.16 34.09
CA GLY A 462 3.48 -32.18 35.33
C GLY A 462 3.49 -33.52 36.08
N GLU A 463 3.04 -34.60 35.42
CA GLU A 463 3.10 -35.97 35.93
C GLU A 463 4.54 -36.52 35.93
N ILE A 464 5.35 -36.07 34.96
CA ILE A 464 6.77 -36.43 34.80
C ILE A 464 7.63 -35.19 35.04
N ARG A 465 8.66 -35.32 35.89
CA ARG A 465 9.56 -34.20 36.23
C ARG A 465 11.02 -34.47 35.91
N ASP A 466 11.39 -35.72 35.73
CA ASP A 466 12.75 -36.19 35.50
C ASP A 466 12.75 -37.45 34.62
N GLU A 467 13.94 -37.87 34.20
CA GLU A 467 14.12 -39.04 33.34
C GLU A 467 13.70 -40.35 34.03
N GLU A 468 13.80 -40.43 35.36
CA GLU A 468 13.45 -41.63 36.13
C GLU A 468 11.93 -41.85 36.18
N SER A 469 11.15 -40.79 36.42
CA SER A 469 9.68 -40.81 36.36
C SER A 469 9.18 -41.10 34.95
N GLU A 470 9.84 -40.57 33.92
CA GLU A 470 9.54 -40.85 32.51
C GLU A 470 9.72 -42.34 32.19
N TRP A 471 10.84 -42.91 32.63
CA TRP A 471 11.16 -44.32 32.45
C TRP A 471 10.19 -45.26 33.18
N SER A 472 9.85 -44.93 34.43
CA SER A 472 8.90 -45.71 35.23
C SER A 472 7.51 -45.76 34.58
N LEU A 473 7.06 -44.63 34.04
CA LEU A 473 5.79 -44.55 33.34
C LEU A 473 5.79 -45.36 32.05
N LEU A 474 6.85 -45.27 31.25
CA LEU A 474 7.03 -46.08 30.04
C LEU A 474 6.98 -47.58 30.36
N GLN A 475 7.69 -48.05 31.38
CA GLN A 475 7.66 -49.47 31.77
C GLN A 475 6.27 -49.94 32.18
N THR A 476 5.49 -49.07 32.84
CA THR A 476 4.11 -49.38 33.22
C THR A 476 3.24 -49.56 31.98
N TRP A 477 3.38 -48.68 30.97
CA TRP A 477 2.64 -48.78 29.72
C TRP A 477 3.00 -50.01 28.90
N LEU A 478 4.30 -50.35 28.83
CA LEU A 478 4.77 -51.56 28.16
C LEU A 478 4.22 -52.84 28.81
N LYS A 479 4.10 -52.88 30.14
CA LYS A 479 3.47 -54.00 30.86
C LYS A 479 1.96 -54.08 30.65
N SER A 480 1.30 -52.95 30.36
CA SER A 480 -0.15 -52.88 30.10
C SER A 480 -0.55 -53.13 28.65
N GLY A 481 0.41 -53.42 27.75
CA GLY A 481 0.13 -53.78 26.36
C GLY A 481 -0.10 -52.59 25.41
N ILE A 482 0.50 -51.42 25.68
CA ILE A 482 0.28 -50.19 24.88
C ILE A 482 0.58 -50.34 23.37
N CYS A 483 1.36 -51.36 22.96
CA CYS A 483 1.69 -51.67 21.56
C CYS A 483 1.28 -53.09 21.14
N ASP A 484 0.35 -53.76 21.81
CA ASP A 484 0.06 -55.19 21.55
C ASP A 484 -0.48 -55.47 20.13
N ASP A 485 -0.94 -54.44 19.40
CA ASP A 485 -1.37 -54.54 18.00
C ASP A 485 -0.20 -54.59 16.99
N ASP A 486 1.02 -54.19 17.37
CA ASP A 486 2.24 -54.22 16.52
C ASP A 486 3.13 -55.45 16.80
N VAL A 487 2.67 -56.39 17.64
CA VAL A 487 3.41 -57.60 18.09
C VAL A 487 3.06 -58.85 17.25
N ARG A 488 2.42 -58.71 16.08
CA ARG A 488 2.24 -59.83 15.13
C ARG A 488 3.10 -59.71 13.87
#